data_AF-A0A257VV41-F1
#
_entry.id   AF-A0A257VV41-F1
#
_cell.length_a   1.000
_cell.length_b   1.000
_cell.length_c   1.000
_cell.angle_alpha   90.00
_cell.angle_beta   90.00
_cell.angle_gamma   90.00
#
_symmetry.space_group_name_H-M   'P 1'
#
loop_
_entity.id
_entity.type
_entity.pdbx_description
1 polymer ?
#
loop_
_entity_poly.entity_id
_entity_poly.type
_entity_poly.pdbx_seq_one_letter_code
_entity_poly.pdbx_strand_id
1 'polypeptide(L)'
;MLTRVFGWFYFSINLGAFISTLLTPVLLRVYGHHVAFGVPGILMGLATIVFWLGLNRFVHVPAGGTEFLRESFSEEGLATIAKLLPIYAFVTIFWSLYDQTASAWVLQAEKMDRHWLGYEWESSQIQAVNPILILVLIPIFSYLVYPALDRVLTMTPV
;
A
#
# COMPACT_ATOMS: atom_id res chain seq x y z
N MET A 1 -14.60 9.79 -13.84
CA MET A 1 -14.00 10.61 -12.76
C MET A 1 -13.50 9.77 -11.60
N LEU A 2 -14.27 8.77 -11.15
CA LEU A 2 -13.93 7.88 -10.04
C LEU A 2 -12.55 7.20 -10.18
N THR A 3 -12.22 6.65 -11.36
CA THR A 3 -10.91 6.03 -11.63
C THR A 3 -9.73 7.00 -11.44
N ARG A 4 -9.90 8.29 -11.79
CA ARG A 4 -8.85 9.30 -11.59
C ARG A 4 -8.68 9.63 -10.11
N VAL A 5 -9.76 9.68 -9.35
CA VAL A 5 -9.71 9.91 -7.88
C VAL A 5 -8.99 8.74 -7.20
N PHE A 6 -9.33 7.49 -7.56
CA PHE A 6 -8.60 6.33 -7.05
C PHE A 6 -7.13 6.31 -7.47
N GLY A 7 -6.80 6.77 -8.68
CA GLY A 7 -5.41 6.96 -9.10
C GLY A 7 -4.65 7.94 -8.21
N TRP A 8 -5.22 9.12 -7.93
CA TRP A 8 -4.62 10.11 -7.02
C TRP A 8 -4.51 9.61 -5.58
N PHE A 9 -5.49 8.83 -5.12
CA PHE A 9 -5.44 8.19 -3.81
C PHE A 9 -4.28 7.19 -3.73
N TYR A 10 -4.17 6.31 -4.72
CA TYR A 10 -3.11 5.32 -4.79
C TYR A 10 -1.72 5.95 -4.92
N PHE A 11 -1.59 7.01 -5.73
CA PHE A 11 -0.37 7.80 -5.82
C PHE A 11 0.01 8.43 -4.46
N SER A 12 -0.96 9.03 -3.78
CA SER A 12 -0.75 9.66 -2.47
C SER A 12 -0.27 8.66 -1.41
N ILE A 13 -0.84 7.44 -1.39
CA ILE A 13 -0.41 6.37 -0.48
C ILE A 13 1.05 6.00 -0.72
N ASN A 14 1.41 5.72 -1.98
CA ASN A 14 2.77 5.29 -2.30
C ASN A 14 3.79 6.39 -2.09
N LEU A 15 3.47 7.63 -2.48
CA LEU A 15 4.34 8.77 -2.24
C LEU A 15 4.53 9.04 -0.74
N GLY A 16 3.44 8.99 0.03
CA GLY A 16 3.49 9.13 1.49
C GLY A 16 4.31 8.03 2.16
N ALA A 17 4.12 6.78 1.75
CA ALA A 17 4.90 5.64 2.23
C ALA A 17 6.39 5.79 1.90
N PHE A 18 6.72 6.20 0.67
CA PHE A 18 8.11 6.45 0.24
C PHE A 18 8.79 7.53 1.09
N ILE A 19 8.14 8.70 1.24
CA ILE A 19 8.69 9.80 2.04
C ILE A 19 8.83 9.40 3.51
N SER A 20 7.80 8.74 4.07
CA SER A 20 7.79 8.32 5.47
C SER A 20 8.88 7.29 5.77
N THR A 21 9.04 6.28 4.91
CA THR A 21 10.07 5.23 5.08
C THR A 21 11.49 5.76 4.93
N LEU A 22 11.70 6.85 4.18
CA LEU A 22 13.00 7.53 4.11
C LEU A 22 13.29 8.44 5.31
N LEU A 23 12.30 9.23 5.73
CA LEU A 23 12.50 10.26 6.77
C LEU A 23 12.42 9.71 8.19
N THR A 24 11.52 8.76 8.47
CA THR A 24 11.30 8.25 9.84
C THR A 24 12.56 7.67 10.47
N PRO A 25 13.37 6.85 9.77
CA PRO A 25 14.62 6.34 10.33
C PRO A 25 15.65 7.45 10.61
N VAL A 26 15.72 8.47 9.75
CA VAL A 26 16.61 9.62 9.93
C VAL A 26 16.19 10.46 11.13
N LEU A 27 14.88 10.72 11.28
CA LEU A 27 14.33 11.40 12.44
C LEU A 27 14.61 10.63 13.73
N LEU A 28 14.48 9.30 13.69
CA LEU A 28 14.78 8.43 14.82
C LEU A 28 16.26 8.52 15.22
N ARG A 29 17.18 8.50 14.27
CA ARG A 29 18.63 8.61 14.53
C ARG A 29 19.03 9.97 15.10
N VAL A 30 18.51 11.06 14.53
CA VAL A 30 18.98 12.44 14.84
C VAL A 30 18.25 13.05 16.04
N TYR A 31 16.95 12.82 16.17
CA TYR A 31 16.09 13.48 17.15
C TYR A 31 15.47 12.51 18.19
N GLY A 32 15.68 11.21 18.03
CA GLY A 32 15.17 10.19 18.94
C GLY A 32 13.69 9.84 18.73
N HIS A 33 13.20 8.91 19.54
CA HIS A 33 11.89 8.29 19.36
C HIS A 33 10.72 9.27 19.54
N HIS A 34 10.83 10.27 20.42
CA HIS A 34 9.76 11.24 20.67
C HIS A 34 9.37 12.00 19.39
N VAL A 35 10.36 12.44 18.61
CA VAL A 35 10.13 13.15 17.36
C VAL A 35 9.72 12.17 16.25
N ALA A 36 10.38 11.02 16.16
CA ALA A 36 10.07 10.01 15.14
C ALA A 36 8.61 9.52 15.20
N PHE A 37 8.05 9.33 16.39
CA PHE A 37 6.63 8.98 16.56
C PHE A 37 5.70 10.19 16.64
N GLY A 38 6.19 11.34 17.12
CA GLY A 38 5.41 12.56 17.23
C GLY A 38 5.00 13.15 15.88
N VAL A 39 5.89 13.11 14.88
CA VAL A 39 5.62 13.66 13.54
C VAL A 39 4.43 12.96 12.85
N PRO A 40 4.39 11.61 12.72
CA PRO A 40 3.20 10.92 12.22
C PRO A 40 1.93 11.20 13.01
N GLY A 41 2.03 11.33 14.34
CA GLY A 41 0.89 11.66 15.21
C GLY A 41 0.28 13.03 14.89
N ILE A 42 1.12 14.06 14.73
CA ILE A 42 0.67 15.40 14.33
C ILE A 42 0.05 15.37 12.93
N LEU A 43 0.68 14.68 11.97
CA LEU A 43 0.13 14.53 10.62
C LEU A 43 -1.23 13.83 10.61
N MET A 44 -1.42 12.81 11.44
CA MET A 44 -2.72 12.14 11.62
C MET A 44 -3.78 13.09 12.21
N GLY A 45 -3.40 13.91 13.20
CA GLY A 45 -4.28 14.95 13.74
C GLY A 45 -4.72 15.96 12.68
N LEU A 46 -3.79 16.43 11.84
CA LEU A 46 -4.09 17.32 10.71
C LEU A 46 -5.01 16.64 9.69
N ALA A 47 -4.75 15.38 9.33
CA ALA A 47 -5.59 14.61 8.41
C ALA A 47 -7.03 14.50 8.95
N THR A 48 -7.18 14.28 10.25
CA THR A 48 -8.49 14.20 10.92
C THR A 48 -9.23 15.53 10.88
N ILE A 49 -8.55 16.66 11.12
CA ILE A 49 -9.13 18.00 11.03
C ILE A 49 -9.60 18.28 9.60
N VAL A 50 -8.78 17.97 8.59
CA VAL A 50 -9.14 18.14 7.18
C VAL A 50 -10.38 17.29 6.84
N PHE A 51 -10.44 16.05 7.32
CA PHE A 51 -11.61 15.20 7.14
C PHE A 51 -12.85 15.77 7.82
N TRP A 52 -12.71 16.29 9.05
CA TRP A 52 -13.80 16.95 9.78
C TRP A 52 -14.38 18.13 9.00
N LEU A 53 -13.52 19.01 8.46
CA LEU A 53 -13.96 20.16 7.67
C LEU A 53 -14.77 19.75 6.43
N GLY A 54 -14.54 18.54 5.91
CA GLY A 54 -15.28 17.95 4.80
C GLY A 54 -16.63 17.32 5.15
N LEU A 55 -16.97 17.16 6.45
CA LEU A 55 -18.17 16.41 6.88
C LEU A 55 -19.48 16.93 6.27
N ASN A 56 -19.61 18.25 6.11
CA ASN A 56 -20.80 18.87 5.52
C ASN A 56 -20.93 18.67 4.00
N ARG A 57 -19.93 18.05 3.36
CA ARG A 57 -19.90 17.78 1.91
C ARG A 57 -19.99 16.29 1.57
N PHE A 58 -19.88 15.41 2.56
CA PHE A 58 -19.90 13.97 2.32
C PHE A 58 -21.32 13.44 2.14
N VAL A 59 -21.49 12.60 1.13
CA VAL A 59 -22.74 11.86 0.89
C VAL A 59 -22.83 10.75 1.93
N HIS A 60 -23.87 10.78 2.75
CA HIS A 60 -24.12 9.77 3.76
C HIS A 60 -24.88 8.61 3.12
N VAL A 61 -24.20 7.47 2.95
CA VAL A 61 -24.81 6.25 2.45
C VAL A 61 -25.56 5.57 3.60
N PRO A 62 -26.85 5.21 3.44
CA PRO A 62 -27.61 4.52 4.49
C PRO A 62 -26.99 3.15 4.80
N ALA A 63 -27.20 2.66 6.02
CA ALA A 63 -26.68 1.36 6.45
C ALA A 63 -27.26 0.23 5.59
N GLY A 64 -26.40 -0.68 5.10
CA GLY A 64 -26.77 -1.80 4.21
C GLY A 64 -27.62 -2.91 4.83
N GLY A 65 -28.16 -2.70 6.05
CA GLY A 65 -29.07 -3.64 6.71
C GLY A 65 -28.46 -5.02 7.02
N THR A 66 -29.34 -5.98 7.34
CA THR A 66 -28.99 -7.38 7.62
C THR A 66 -29.05 -8.28 6.39
N GLU A 67 -29.40 -7.72 5.23
CA GLU A 67 -29.54 -8.43 3.96
C GLU A 67 -28.22 -9.08 3.55
N PHE A 68 -27.10 -8.36 3.69
CA PHE A 68 -25.74 -8.87 3.47
C PHE A 68 -25.43 -10.13 4.30
N LEU A 69 -25.86 -10.18 5.56
CA LEU A 69 -25.63 -11.33 6.42
C LEU A 69 -26.45 -12.54 5.94
N ARG A 70 -27.72 -12.32 5.60
CA ARG A 70 -28.59 -13.38 5.09
C ARG A 70 -28.06 -13.96 3.78
N GLU A 71 -27.55 -13.11 2.90
CA GLU A 71 -26.96 -13.50 1.62
C GLU A 71 -25.64 -14.27 1.81
N SER A 72 -24.77 -13.79 2.70
CA SER A 72 -23.48 -14.45 3.01
C SER A 72 -23.65 -15.86 3.59
N PHE A 73 -24.69 -16.08 4.40
CA PHE A 73 -25.01 -17.38 5.01
C PHE A 73 -26.04 -18.20 4.21
N SER A 74 -26.40 -17.78 3.01
CA SER A 74 -27.19 -18.60 2.09
C SER A 74 -26.36 -19.78 1.55
N GLU A 75 -27.01 -20.82 1.04
CA GLU A 75 -26.31 -21.97 0.42
C GLU A 75 -25.41 -21.52 -0.76
N GLU A 76 -25.89 -20.55 -1.55
CA GLU A 76 -25.15 -19.98 -2.67
C GLU A 76 -23.94 -19.14 -2.21
N GLY A 77 -24.13 -18.33 -1.16
CA GLY A 77 -23.06 -17.53 -0.55
C GLY A 77 -21.94 -18.41 0.03
N LEU A 78 -22.32 -19.43 0.80
CA LEU A 78 -21.37 -20.39 1.38
C LEU A 78 -20.65 -21.20 0.30
N ALA A 79 -21.35 -21.64 -0.75
CA ALA A 79 -20.73 -22.34 -1.88
C ALA A 79 -19.73 -21.45 -2.62
N THR A 80 -20.00 -20.15 -2.75
CA THR A 80 -19.08 -19.17 -3.36
C THR A 80 -17.85 -18.96 -2.48
N ILE A 81 -18.03 -18.74 -1.18
CA ILE A 81 -16.93 -18.59 -0.22
C ILE A 81 -16.05 -19.85 -0.22
N ALA A 82 -16.65 -21.04 -0.26
CA ALA A 82 -15.92 -22.31 -0.34
C ALA A 82 -15.07 -22.42 -1.61
N LYS A 83 -15.54 -21.90 -2.76
CA LYS A 83 -14.76 -21.85 -4.01
C LYS A 83 -13.63 -20.84 -3.96
N LEU A 84 -13.78 -19.74 -3.21
CA LEU A 84 -12.75 -18.72 -3.04
C LEU A 84 -11.68 -19.12 -2.02
N LEU A 85 -12.01 -19.97 -1.05
CA LEU A 85 -11.14 -20.43 0.03
C LEU A 85 -9.76 -20.92 -0.46
N PRO A 86 -9.66 -21.81 -1.47
CA PRO A 86 -8.37 -22.22 -2.02
C PRO A 86 -7.54 -21.06 -2.57
N ILE A 87 -8.17 -20.10 -3.26
CA ILE A 87 -7.48 -18.92 -3.80
C ILE A 87 -6.90 -18.09 -2.66
N TYR A 88 -7.70 -17.83 -1.62
CA TYR A 88 -7.23 -17.09 -0.45
C TYR A 88 -6.13 -17.83 0.30
N ALA A 89 -6.13 -19.17 0.33
CA ALA A 89 -5.06 -19.96 0.93
C ALA A 89 -3.72 -19.79 0.20
N PHE A 90 -3.73 -19.58 -1.13
CA PHE A 90 -2.50 -19.22 -1.85
C PHE A 90 -2.09 -17.77 -1.61
N VAL A 91 -3.07 -16.87 -1.52
CA VAL A 91 -2.84 -15.45 -1.23
C VAL A 91 -2.21 -15.25 0.14
N THR A 92 -2.54 -16.05 1.16
CA THR A 92 -1.89 -15.96 2.48
C THR A 92 -0.42 -16.35 2.45
N ILE A 93 -0.02 -17.33 1.64
CA ILE A 93 1.40 -17.69 1.45
C ILE A 93 2.16 -16.50 0.85
N PHE A 94 1.57 -15.83 -0.14
CA PHE A 94 2.15 -14.62 -0.73
C PHE A 94 2.35 -13.52 0.33
N TRP A 95 1.29 -13.19 1.09
CA TRP A 95 1.38 -12.16 2.13
C TRP A 95 2.36 -12.52 3.24
N SER A 96 2.45 -13.81 3.61
CA SER A 96 3.43 -14.28 4.59
C SER A 96 4.88 -14.04 4.15
N LEU A 97 5.17 -14.15 2.86
CA LEU A 97 6.50 -13.81 2.31
C LEU A 97 6.66 -12.29 2.18
N TYR A 98 5.62 -11.59 1.73
CA TYR A 98 5.66 -10.14 1.55
C TYR A 98 5.90 -9.40 2.88
N ASP A 99 5.21 -9.78 3.96
CA ASP A 99 5.35 -9.12 5.26
C ASP A 99 6.77 -9.29 5.86
N GLN A 100 7.54 -10.27 5.40
CA GLN A 100 8.95 -10.44 5.79
C GLN A 100 9.86 -9.32 5.27
N THR A 101 9.45 -8.55 4.26
CA THR A 101 10.24 -7.41 3.78
C THR A 101 10.38 -6.32 4.85
N ALA A 102 9.43 -6.23 5.78
CA ALA A 102 9.47 -5.27 6.87
C ALA A 102 10.24 -5.75 8.11
N SER A 103 10.63 -7.02 8.15
CA SER A 103 11.30 -7.65 9.31
C SER A 103 12.61 -8.33 8.91
N ALA A 104 12.54 -9.55 8.36
CA ALA A 104 13.70 -10.36 8.01
C ALA A 104 14.66 -9.64 7.04
N TRP A 105 14.13 -8.90 6.07
CA TRP A 105 14.97 -8.16 5.11
C TRP A 105 15.65 -6.96 5.75
N VAL A 106 15.00 -6.29 6.70
CA VAL A 106 15.62 -5.19 7.46
C VAL A 106 16.79 -5.74 8.28
N LEU A 107 16.59 -6.86 8.99
CA LEU A 107 17.66 -7.52 9.75
C LEU A 107 18.80 -8.02 8.86
N GLN A 108 18.49 -8.46 7.63
CA GLN A 108 19.51 -8.83 6.65
C GLN A 108 20.28 -7.60 6.18
N ALA A 109 19.61 -6.47 5.94
CA ALA A 109 20.25 -5.22 5.52
C ALA A 109 21.21 -4.65 6.58
N GLU A 110 20.96 -4.90 7.87
CA GLU A 110 21.90 -4.54 8.94
C GLU A 110 23.25 -5.27 8.84
N LYS A 111 23.28 -6.46 8.22
CA LYS A 111 24.49 -7.26 8.03
C LYS A 111 25.18 -7.00 6.69
N MET A 112 24.65 -6.09 5.88
CA MET A 112 25.17 -5.75 4.56
C MET A 112 25.92 -4.42 4.60
N ASP A 113 26.71 -4.16 3.56
CA ASP A 113 27.27 -2.82 3.37
C ASP A 113 26.15 -1.84 2.99
N ARG A 114 25.95 -0.83 3.84
CA ARG A 114 24.93 0.21 3.69
C ARG A 114 25.51 1.54 3.24
N HIS A 115 26.82 1.59 2.97
CA HIS A 115 27.45 2.79 2.44
C HIS A 115 27.15 2.90 0.94
N TRP A 116 26.20 3.74 0.58
CA TRP A 116 25.81 3.94 -0.82
C TRP A 116 25.62 5.42 -1.14
N LEU A 117 26.16 5.86 -2.29
CA LEU A 117 26.19 7.27 -2.72
C LEU A 117 26.85 8.25 -1.72
N GLY A 118 27.84 7.78 -0.95
CA GLY A 118 28.50 8.63 0.06
C GLY A 118 27.68 8.86 1.33
N TYR A 119 26.57 8.14 1.49
CA TYR A 119 25.70 8.18 2.65
C TYR A 119 25.58 6.79 3.29
N GLU A 120 25.59 6.73 4.62
CA GLU A 120 25.26 5.49 5.32
C GLU A 120 23.74 5.41 5.52
N TRP A 121 23.12 4.48 4.78
CA TRP A 121 21.69 4.26 4.80
C TRP A 121 21.26 3.46 6.03
N GLU A 122 20.08 3.78 6.56
CA GLU A 122 19.45 2.99 7.61
C GLU A 122 18.89 1.68 7.04
N SER A 123 18.99 0.59 7.80
CA SER A 123 18.53 -0.74 7.35
C SER A 123 17.05 -0.75 6.97
N SER A 124 16.22 0.02 7.67
CA SER A 124 14.78 0.13 7.41
C SER A 124 14.44 0.93 6.15
N GLN A 125 15.36 1.74 5.61
CA GLN A 125 15.13 2.49 4.36
C GLN A 125 15.03 1.59 3.13
N ILE A 126 15.43 0.32 3.21
CA ILE A 126 15.19 -0.66 2.15
C ILE A 126 13.70 -0.79 1.79
N GLN A 127 12.81 -0.52 2.73
CA GLN A 127 11.35 -0.58 2.50
C GLN A 127 10.87 0.52 1.54
N ALA A 128 11.62 1.61 1.38
CA ALA A 128 11.30 2.68 0.43
C ALA A 128 11.35 2.18 -1.03
N VAL A 129 12.07 1.08 -1.30
CA VAL A 129 12.15 0.47 -2.64
C VAL A 129 10.79 0.03 -3.16
N ASN A 130 9.90 -0.46 -2.29
CA ASN A 130 8.58 -0.94 -2.72
C ASN A 130 7.69 0.17 -3.32
N PRO A 131 7.37 1.26 -2.60
CA PRO A 131 6.51 2.31 -3.14
C PRO A 131 7.12 3.03 -4.35
N ILE A 132 8.44 3.22 -4.41
CA ILE A 132 9.07 3.84 -5.58
C ILE A 132 8.98 2.92 -6.81
N LEU A 133 9.17 1.62 -6.64
CA LEU A 133 8.98 0.65 -7.72
C LEU A 133 7.53 0.68 -8.18
N ILE A 134 6.54 0.76 -7.30
CA ILE A 134 5.14 0.89 -7.70
C ILE A 134 4.91 2.16 -8.53
N LEU A 135 5.41 3.31 -8.08
CA LEU A 135 5.26 4.58 -8.79
C LEU A 135 5.94 4.61 -10.17
N VAL A 136 7.02 3.86 -10.34
CA VAL A 136 7.77 3.75 -11.61
C VAL A 136 7.22 2.65 -12.52
N LEU A 137 6.94 1.47 -11.97
CA LEU A 137 6.50 0.31 -12.72
C LEU A 137 5.06 0.48 -13.22
N ILE A 138 4.14 1.05 -12.44
CA ILE A 138 2.76 1.26 -12.92
C ILE A 138 2.70 2.01 -14.27
N PRO A 139 3.31 3.20 -14.43
CA PRO A 139 3.26 3.89 -15.70
C PRO A 139 4.04 3.15 -16.80
N ILE A 140 5.16 2.49 -16.47
CA ILE A 140 5.90 1.66 -17.44
C ILE A 140 5.01 0.53 -17.96
N PHE A 141 4.35 -0.21 -17.08
CA PHE A 141 3.48 -1.31 -17.48
C PHE A 141 2.26 -0.80 -18.26
N SER A 142 1.65 0.29 -17.79
CA SER A 142 0.43 0.84 -18.39
C SER A 142 0.66 1.46 -19.77
N TYR A 143 1.75 2.20 -19.97
CA TYR A 143 1.99 2.96 -21.21
C TYR A 143 2.96 2.29 -22.17
N LEU A 144 3.85 1.42 -21.70
CA LEU A 144 4.86 0.78 -22.53
C LEU A 144 4.64 -0.72 -22.65
N VAL A 145 4.62 -1.46 -21.53
CA VAL A 145 4.64 -2.94 -21.57
C VAL A 145 3.34 -3.51 -22.11
N TYR A 146 2.17 -3.14 -21.56
CA TYR A 146 0.90 -3.67 -22.04
C TYR A 146 0.60 -3.26 -23.49
N PRO A 147 0.79 -2.00 -23.92
CA PRO A 147 0.60 -1.64 -25.32
C PRO A 147 1.60 -2.31 -26.27
N ALA A 148 2.82 -2.61 -25.81
CA ALA A 148 3.79 -3.36 -26.61
C ALA A 148 3.44 -4.85 -26.71
N LEU A 149 2.96 -5.48 -25.62
CA LEU A 149 2.49 -6.86 -25.66
C LEU A 149 1.25 -7.01 -26.53
N ASP A 150 0.32 -6.06 -26.50
CA ASP A 150 -0.90 -6.08 -27.31
C ASP A 150 -0.62 -6.10 -28.82
N ARG A 151 0.54 -5.57 -29.25
CA ARG A 151 0.99 -5.64 -30.65
C ARG A 151 1.45 -7.02 -31.09
N VAL A 152 1.80 -7.91 -30.15
CA VAL A 152 2.37 -9.24 -30.44
C VAL A 152 1.41 -10.36 -30.05
N LEU A 153 0.66 -10.15 -28.98
CA LEU A 153 -0.31 -11.07 -28.42
C LEU A 153 -1.61 -10.29 -28.31
N THR A 154 -2.64 -10.63 -29.08
CA THR A 154 -3.98 -10.06 -28.90
C THR A 154 -4.47 -10.43 -27.51
N MET A 155 -4.28 -9.52 -26.56
CA MET A 155 -4.69 -9.74 -25.18
C MET A 155 -6.21 -9.54 -25.14
N THR A 156 -6.94 -10.50 -24.58
CA THR A 156 -8.37 -10.33 -24.32
C THR A 156 -8.57 -9.07 -23.48
N PRO A 157 -9.43 -8.12 -23.91
CA PRO A 157 -9.67 -6.91 -23.15
C PRO A 157 -10.28 -7.28 -21.79
N VAL A 158 -9.69 -6.73 -20.72
CA VAL A 158 -10.17 -6.83 -19.34
C VAL A 158 -11.05 -5.64 -19.02
#